data_AF-A0A5P6PDM6-F1
#
_entry.id   AF-A0A5P6PDM6-F1
#
_cell.length_a   1.000
_cell.length_b   1.000
_cell.length_c   1.000
_cell.angle_alpha   90.00
_cell.angle_beta   90.00
_cell.angle_gamma   90.00
#
_symmetry.space_group_name_H-M   'P 1'
#
loop_
_entity.id
_entity.type
_entity.pdbx_description
1 polymer ?
#
loop_
_entity_poly.entity_id
_entity_poly.type
_entity_poly.pdbx_seq_one_letter_code
_entity_poly.pdbx_strand_id
1 'polypeptide(L)'
;MNARFDRIGLGRFAGNGERLARAATIASVSFGRGLLWGLAAIIVGCSVWVLMPLSKGSSTEPAKSDVATVEPAAPSDAAAAVAPIAQAWTAAQLDRLRISSQTWRRGGLGSKALVTFTLRNDNDYSVKDLEIVCAFARRDGSHLTDRRRVLADTVNMKSRKTFARVAVGFVNVNADQASCSLIAARRA
;
A
#
# COMPACT_ATOMS: atom_id res chain seq x y z
N MET A 1 -29.36 36.84 -6.82
CA MET A 1 -28.08 37.14 -6.14
C MET A 1 -28.16 36.70 -4.69
N ASN A 2 -27.07 36.10 -4.20
CA ASN A 2 -26.74 35.82 -2.78
C ASN A 2 -27.24 34.50 -2.19
N ALA A 3 -26.60 33.38 -2.57
CA ALA A 3 -26.57 32.17 -1.75
C ALA A 3 -25.34 32.21 -0.82
N ARG A 4 -25.60 32.18 0.49
CA ARG A 4 -24.63 32.01 1.57
C ARG A 4 -23.80 30.74 1.34
N PHE A 5 -22.49 30.90 1.27
CA PHE A 5 -21.55 29.80 1.46
C PHE A 5 -21.50 29.46 2.95
N ASP A 6 -22.12 28.34 3.31
CA ASP A 6 -22.01 27.80 4.66
C ASP A 6 -20.64 27.14 4.85
N ARG A 7 -20.08 27.45 6.01
CA ARG A 7 -18.67 27.36 6.35
C ARG A 7 -18.47 26.04 7.10
N ILE A 8 -18.20 24.96 6.37
CA ILE A 8 -17.95 23.65 7.00
C ILE A 8 -16.52 23.62 7.56
N GLY A 9 -16.42 23.99 8.84
CA GLY A 9 -15.74 23.17 9.85
C GLY A 9 -14.22 23.05 9.82
N LEU A 10 -13.51 24.17 9.91
CA LEU A 10 -12.15 24.20 10.48
C LEU A 10 -12.23 24.18 12.01
N GLY A 11 -11.91 23.04 12.62
CA GLY A 11 -11.68 22.92 14.07
C GLY A 11 -11.29 21.47 14.40
N ARG A 12 -10.34 21.16 15.27
CA ARG A 12 -9.59 21.90 16.27
C ARG A 12 -8.37 21.01 16.61
N PHE A 13 -7.16 21.37 16.20
CA PHE A 13 -5.92 20.74 16.67
C PHE A 13 -5.27 21.69 17.68
N ALA A 14 -5.73 21.64 18.93
CA ALA A 14 -5.08 22.29 20.05
C ALA A 14 -5.23 21.37 21.27
N GLY A 15 -4.10 20.98 21.89
CA GLY A 15 -4.15 20.47 23.25
C GLY A 15 -3.31 19.25 23.65
N ASN A 16 -2.24 18.85 22.94
CA ASN A 16 -1.36 17.75 23.43
C ASN A 16 0.11 18.16 23.67
N GLY A 17 0.48 19.42 23.48
CA GLY A 17 1.88 19.87 23.56
C GLY A 17 2.45 20.02 24.99
N GLU A 18 1.61 20.26 26.00
CA GLU A 18 2.10 20.70 27.31
C GLU A 18 2.31 19.57 28.33
N ARG A 19 1.80 18.34 28.08
CA ARG A 19 2.05 17.19 28.97
C ARG A 19 3.33 16.41 28.67
N LEU A 20 3.92 16.58 27.48
CA LEU A 20 5.13 15.85 27.11
C LEU A 20 6.42 16.54 27.60
N ALA A 21 6.39 17.85 27.87
CA ALA A 21 7.55 18.58 28.36
C ALA A 21 7.92 18.26 29.83
N ARG A 22 6.97 17.77 30.65
CA ARG A 22 7.24 17.39 32.06
C ARG A 22 7.68 15.93 32.25
N ALA A 23 7.58 15.08 31.23
CA ALA A 23 7.92 13.66 31.33
C ALA A 23 9.39 13.35 30.95
N ALA A 24 10.09 14.29 30.31
CA ALA A 24 11.42 14.04 29.74
C ALA A 24 12.58 14.16 30.75
N THR A 25 12.37 14.71 31.95
CA THR A 25 13.49 15.05 32.86
C THR A 25 13.79 13.99 33.93
N ILE A 26 13.05 12.89 34.03
CA ILE A 26 13.19 11.92 35.15
C ILE A 26 13.89 10.60 34.75
N ALA A 27 14.11 10.33 33.46
CA ALA A 27 14.55 9.00 33.00
C ALA A 27 16.02 8.89 32.57
N SER A 28 16.93 9.78 33.01
CA SER A 28 18.29 9.86 32.44
C SER A 28 19.44 9.40 33.34
N VAL A 29 19.21 8.66 34.45
CA VAL A 29 20.31 8.31 35.38
C VAL A 29 20.53 6.81 35.62
N SER A 30 19.67 5.90 35.15
CA SER A 30 19.82 4.46 35.46
C SER A 30 20.31 3.58 34.30
N PHE A 31 20.44 4.10 33.08
CA PHE A 31 20.68 3.26 31.88
C PHE A 31 22.16 3.03 31.52
N GLY A 32 23.10 3.73 32.16
CA GLY A 32 24.53 3.65 31.81
C GLY A 32 25.24 2.37 32.28
N ARG A 33 24.83 1.79 33.41
CA ARG A 33 25.58 0.70 34.06
C ARG A 33 25.24 -0.69 33.53
N GLY A 34 24.02 -0.90 33.04
CA GLY A 34 23.59 -2.17 32.43
C GLY A 34 24.09 -2.36 31.00
N LEU A 35 24.20 -1.26 30.24
CA LEU A 35 24.65 -1.28 28.84
C LEU A 35 26.14 -1.66 28.72
N LEU A 36 26.98 -1.21 29.65
CA LEU A 36 28.41 -1.55 29.69
C LEU A 36 28.66 -3.03 30.01
N TRP A 37 27.87 -3.63 30.90
CA TRP A 37 27.96 -5.07 31.21
C TRP A 37 27.46 -5.95 30.06
N GLY A 38 26.40 -5.52 29.35
CA GLY A 38 25.89 -6.24 28.18
C GLY A 38 26.90 -6.32 27.03
N LEU A 39 27.64 -5.24 26.76
CA LEU A 39 28.65 -5.22 25.70
C LEU A 39 29.86 -6.11 26.01
N ALA A 40 30.29 -6.21 27.27
CA ALA A 40 31.41 -7.07 27.66
C ALA A 40 31.09 -8.57 27.47
N ALA A 41 29.85 -9.00 27.73
CA ALA A 41 29.42 -10.38 27.54
C ALA A 41 29.37 -10.78 26.05
N ILE A 42 29.00 -9.85 25.15
CA ILE A 42 28.95 -10.11 23.70
C ILE A 42 30.35 -10.32 23.12
N ILE A 43 31.36 -9.55 23.59
CA ILE A 43 32.74 -9.68 23.10
C ILE A 43 33.35 -11.03 23.49
N VAL A 44 33.05 -11.56 24.68
CA VAL A 44 33.51 -12.89 25.11
C VAL A 44 32.75 -14.01 24.41
N GLY A 45 31.49 -13.80 24.02
CA GLY A 45 30.71 -14.78 23.26
C GLY A 45 31.16 -14.94 21.80
N CYS A 46 31.59 -13.85 21.15
CA CYS A 46 32.04 -13.90 19.76
C CYS A 46 33.41 -14.57 19.56
N SER A 47 34.30 -14.57 20.56
CA SER A 47 35.62 -15.20 20.44
C SER A 47 35.57 -16.74 20.48
N VAL A 48 34.48 -17.34 20.97
CA VAL A 48 34.31 -18.80 21.05
C VAL A 48 33.82 -19.42 19.73
N TRP A 49 33.32 -18.63 18.77
CA TRP A 49 32.85 -19.15 17.47
C TRP A 49 33.88 -19.10 16.34
N VAL A 50 35.09 -18.60 16.59
CA VAL A 50 36.16 -18.49 15.56
C VAL A 50 36.97 -19.79 15.42
N LEU A 51 36.68 -20.83 16.21
CA LEU A 51 37.43 -22.09 16.22
C LEU A 51 36.68 -23.29 15.61
N MET A 52 35.81 -23.05 14.63
CA MET A 52 35.32 -24.12 13.74
C MET A 52 36.13 -24.10 12.43
N PRO A 53 36.91 -25.16 12.14
CA PRO A 53 37.66 -25.24 10.90
C PRO A 53 36.71 -25.38 9.72
N LEU A 54 36.90 -24.51 8.73
CA LEU A 54 36.25 -24.57 7.44
C LEU A 54 36.68 -25.86 6.72
N SER A 55 35.82 -26.88 6.75
CA SER A 55 35.99 -28.10 5.96
C SER A 55 35.91 -27.79 4.47
N LYS A 56 37.08 -27.83 3.84
CA LYS A 56 37.34 -27.87 2.41
C LYS A 56 37.05 -29.28 1.89
N GLY A 57 36.21 -29.40 0.86
CA GLY A 57 35.97 -30.69 0.20
C GLY A 57 34.99 -30.61 -0.96
N SER A 58 35.55 -30.55 -2.17
CA SER A 58 34.93 -30.58 -3.50
C SER A 58 33.95 -31.72 -3.78
N SER A 59 32.95 -31.50 -4.64
CA SER A 59 32.66 -32.40 -5.76
C SER A 59 31.73 -31.77 -6.81
N THR A 60 32.27 -31.60 -8.03
CA THR A 60 31.68 -31.91 -9.35
C THR A 60 30.20 -31.59 -9.63
N GLU A 61 29.93 -30.69 -10.58
CA GLU A 61 29.67 -31.04 -12.00
C GLU A 61 29.26 -29.79 -12.81
N PRO A 62 29.88 -29.47 -13.96
CA PRO A 62 29.35 -28.46 -14.87
C PRO A 62 28.31 -29.13 -15.78
N ALA A 63 27.04 -28.75 -15.62
CA ALA A 63 26.02 -29.10 -16.60
C ALA A 63 26.37 -28.44 -17.94
N LYS A 64 26.83 -29.31 -18.83
CA LYS A 64 27.00 -29.17 -20.28
C LYS A 64 25.92 -28.27 -20.89
N SER A 65 26.35 -27.15 -21.47
CA SER A 65 25.55 -26.43 -22.47
C SER A 65 25.50 -27.29 -23.73
N ASP A 66 24.41 -28.03 -23.90
CA ASP A 66 24.03 -28.54 -25.20
C ASP A 66 23.45 -27.38 -26.01
N VAL A 67 24.25 -26.93 -26.97
CA VAL A 67 23.81 -26.13 -28.11
C VAL A 67 22.90 -27.02 -28.95
N ALA A 68 21.59 -26.89 -28.73
CA ALA A 68 20.60 -27.45 -29.64
C ALA A 68 20.41 -26.49 -30.81
N THR A 69 21.05 -26.85 -31.91
CA THR A 69 20.61 -26.70 -33.31
C THR A 69 19.25 -26.05 -33.49
N VAL A 70 19.25 -24.90 -34.16
CA VAL A 70 18.06 -24.27 -34.75
C VAL A 70 17.54 -25.20 -35.85
N GLU A 71 16.42 -25.87 -35.58
CA GLU A 71 15.56 -26.46 -36.62
C GLU A 71 14.43 -25.47 -36.92
N PRO A 72 14.20 -25.08 -38.19
CA PRO A 72 13.19 -24.09 -38.53
C PRO A 72 11.80 -24.73 -38.49
N ALA A 73 11.06 -24.49 -37.41
CA ALA A 73 9.64 -24.80 -37.35
C ALA A 73 8.87 -23.85 -38.29
N ALA A 74 8.11 -24.45 -39.20
CA ALA A 74 7.23 -23.80 -40.16
C ALA A 74 6.25 -22.80 -39.51
N PRO A 75 5.83 -21.74 -40.24
CA PRO A 75 4.85 -20.79 -39.76
C PRO A 75 3.46 -21.41 -39.90
N SER A 76 2.91 -21.96 -38.81
CA SER A 76 1.47 -22.21 -38.76
C SER A 76 0.80 -21.00 -38.15
N ASP A 77 0.14 -20.26 -39.02
CA ASP A 77 -0.89 -19.28 -38.70
C ASP A 77 -1.82 -19.81 -37.59
N ALA A 78 -1.65 -19.23 -36.41
CA ALA A 78 -2.68 -19.21 -35.39
C ALA A 78 -2.68 -17.81 -34.78
N ALA A 79 -3.00 -16.84 -35.65
CA ALA A 79 -3.62 -15.59 -35.26
C ALA A 79 -5.01 -15.89 -34.66
N ALA A 80 -5.05 -16.56 -33.51
CA ALA A 80 -6.20 -16.54 -32.64
C ALA A 80 -6.14 -15.22 -31.89
N ALA A 81 -6.86 -14.24 -32.44
CA ALA A 81 -7.08 -12.94 -31.86
C ALA A 81 -7.39 -13.06 -30.36
N VAL A 82 -6.40 -12.74 -29.52
CA VAL A 82 -6.65 -12.32 -28.15
C VAL A 82 -7.24 -10.91 -28.26
N ALA A 83 -8.54 -10.85 -28.56
CA ALA A 83 -9.28 -9.62 -28.39
C ALA A 83 -9.12 -9.22 -26.92
N PRO A 84 -8.61 -8.02 -26.59
CA PRO A 84 -8.72 -7.57 -25.23
C PRO A 84 -10.21 -7.39 -24.98
N ILE A 85 -10.77 -8.11 -24.01
CA ILE A 85 -11.98 -7.68 -23.31
C ILE A 85 -11.64 -6.41 -22.51
N ALA A 86 -11.29 -5.36 -23.24
CA ALA A 86 -11.42 -3.99 -22.81
C ALA A 86 -12.92 -3.68 -22.89
N GLN A 87 -13.69 -4.25 -21.97
CA GLN A 87 -14.98 -3.69 -21.62
C GLN A 87 -14.66 -2.30 -21.05
N ALA A 88 -14.62 -1.31 -21.93
CA ALA A 88 -14.55 0.08 -21.56
C ALA A 88 -15.82 0.36 -20.77
N TRP A 89 -15.70 0.31 -19.45
CA TRP A 89 -16.72 0.73 -18.51
C TRP A 89 -17.06 2.17 -18.88
N THR A 90 -18.24 2.36 -19.46
CA THR A 90 -18.70 3.70 -19.78
C THR A 90 -18.81 4.45 -18.46
N ALA A 91 -18.31 5.67 -18.39
CA ALA A 91 -18.39 6.50 -17.18
C ALA A 91 -19.81 6.55 -16.58
N ALA A 92 -20.84 6.31 -17.41
CA ALA A 92 -22.24 6.13 -17.02
C ALA A 92 -22.50 4.97 -16.03
N GLN A 93 -21.71 3.89 -16.01
CA GLN A 93 -21.86 2.80 -15.05
C GLN A 93 -21.29 3.13 -13.65
N LEU A 94 -20.36 4.09 -13.57
CA LEU A 94 -19.78 4.59 -12.33
C LEU A 94 -20.61 5.71 -11.68
N ASP A 95 -21.52 6.34 -12.43
CA ASP A 95 -22.22 7.57 -12.03
C ASP A 95 -23.04 7.43 -10.74
N ARG A 96 -23.55 6.22 -10.45
CA ARG A 96 -24.29 5.88 -9.22
C ARG A 96 -23.47 5.11 -8.19
N LEU A 97 -22.16 5.00 -8.39
CA LEU A 97 -21.17 4.50 -7.44
C LEU A 97 -20.35 5.67 -6.91
N ARG A 98 -20.40 5.89 -5.60
CA ARG A 98 -19.60 6.96 -4.98
C ARG A 98 -18.90 6.53 -3.72
N ILE A 99 -17.70 7.07 -3.53
CA ILE A 99 -17.01 7.00 -2.25
C ILE A 99 -17.63 8.08 -1.36
N SER A 100 -18.36 7.65 -0.32
CA SER A 100 -19.09 8.54 0.59
C SER A 100 -18.24 9.07 1.74
N SER A 101 -17.21 8.32 2.11
CA SER A 101 -16.20 8.75 3.07
C SER A 101 -14.89 8.04 2.75
N GLN A 102 -13.79 8.71 3.05
CA GLN A 102 -12.46 8.13 2.94
C GLN A 102 -11.56 8.71 4.02
N THR A 103 -10.69 7.86 4.53
CA THR A 103 -9.60 8.20 5.43
C THR A 103 -8.41 7.37 5.03
N TRP A 104 -7.22 7.84 5.36
CA TRP A 104 -6.01 7.11 5.08
C TRP A 104 -5.04 7.25 6.23
N ARG A 105 -4.10 6.33 6.31
CA ARG A 105 -2.98 6.40 7.23
C ARG A 105 -1.79 5.67 6.66
N ARG A 106 -0.60 6.05 7.12
CA ARG A 106 0.61 5.28 6.87
C ARG A 106 0.69 4.09 7.84
N GLY A 107 1.19 2.96 7.33
CA GLY A 107 1.51 1.76 8.08
C GLY A 107 2.85 1.19 7.61
N GLY A 108 3.28 0.05 8.17
CA GLY A 108 4.52 -0.61 7.76
C GLY A 108 5.74 0.31 7.84
N LEU A 109 5.99 0.87 9.04
CA LEU A 109 7.07 1.83 9.32
C LEU A 109 6.95 3.17 8.56
N GLY A 110 5.76 3.51 8.06
CA GLY A 110 5.52 4.76 7.35
C GLY A 110 5.58 4.63 5.82
N SER A 111 5.91 3.46 5.29
CA SER A 111 6.09 3.27 3.84
C SER A 111 4.83 2.79 3.12
N LYS A 112 3.88 2.15 3.81
CA LYS A 112 2.65 1.60 3.22
C LYS A 112 1.46 2.53 3.42
N ALA A 113 0.68 2.75 2.39
CA ALA A 113 -0.59 3.46 2.49
C ALA A 113 -1.74 2.47 2.76
N LEU A 114 -2.45 2.72 3.85
CA LEU A 114 -3.67 2.01 4.23
C LEU A 114 -4.84 2.98 4.12
N VAL A 115 -5.80 2.65 3.26
CA VAL A 115 -6.99 3.47 3.03
C VAL A 115 -8.20 2.78 3.63
N THR A 116 -9.04 3.54 4.32
CA THR A 116 -10.37 3.11 4.74
C THR A 116 -11.39 3.99 4.05
N PHE A 117 -12.27 3.40 3.25
CA PHE A 117 -13.29 4.15 2.55
C PHE A 117 -14.62 3.40 2.52
N THR A 118 -15.70 4.16 2.38
CA THR A 118 -17.05 3.62 2.34
C THR A 118 -17.67 3.88 0.99
N LEU A 119 -17.88 2.80 0.23
CA LEU A 119 -18.53 2.83 -1.06
C LEU A 119 -20.05 2.76 -0.90
N ARG A 120 -20.75 3.63 -1.62
CA ARG A 120 -22.20 3.56 -1.79
C ARG A 120 -22.53 3.15 -3.22
N ASN A 121 -23.31 2.09 -3.36
CA ASN A 121 -23.85 1.60 -4.62
C ASN A 121 -25.34 1.93 -4.67
N ASP A 122 -25.72 2.97 -5.40
CA ASP A 122 -27.13 3.32 -5.62
C ASP A 122 -27.70 2.68 -6.91
N ASN A 123 -26.98 1.74 -7.54
CA ASN A 123 -27.51 0.95 -8.64
C ASN A 123 -28.52 -0.10 -8.15
N ASP A 124 -29.32 -0.56 -9.10
CA ASP A 124 -30.24 -1.70 -9.06
C ASP A 124 -29.54 -3.06 -9.32
N TYR A 125 -28.21 -3.06 -9.42
CA TYR A 125 -27.38 -4.25 -9.57
C TYR A 125 -26.21 -4.23 -8.58
N SER A 126 -25.74 -5.42 -8.21
CA SER A 126 -24.50 -5.61 -7.45
C SER A 126 -23.28 -5.38 -8.35
N VAL A 127 -22.20 -4.94 -7.72
CA VAL A 127 -20.91 -4.70 -8.39
C VAL A 127 -19.78 -5.41 -7.68
N LYS A 128 -18.74 -5.80 -8.40
CA LYS A 128 -17.54 -6.50 -7.93
C LYS A 128 -16.30 -5.97 -8.65
N ASP A 129 -15.11 -6.41 -8.25
CA ASP A 129 -13.85 -6.05 -8.90
C ASP A 129 -13.70 -4.53 -9.07
N LEU A 130 -13.86 -3.84 -7.94
CA LEU A 130 -13.80 -2.39 -7.88
C LEU A 130 -12.36 -1.95 -8.05
N GLU A 131 -12.14 -0.98 -8.90
CA GLU A 131 -10.84 -0.43 -9.13
C GLU A 131 -10.77 1.01 -8.67
N ILE A 132 -9.87 1.23 -7.71
CA ILE A 132 -9.62 2.52 -7.11
C ILE A 132 -8.24 3.02 -7.54
N VAL A 133 -8.14 4.33 -7.73
CA VAL A 133 -6.88 5.05 -7.81
C VAL A 133 -6.85 6.05 -6.69
N CYS A 134 -5.76 6.05 -5.92
CA CYS A 134 -5.51 7.00 -4.86
C CYS A 134 -4.32 7.87 -5.27
N ALA A 135 -4.57 9.18 -5.34
CA ALA A 135 -3.55 10.20 -5.54
C ALA A 135 -3.04 10.68 -4.19
N PHE A 136 -1.72 10.74 -4.04
CA PHE A 136 -1.04 11.20 -2.85
C PHE A 136 -0.33 12.51 -3.13
N ALA A 137 -0.49 13.46 -2.21
CA ALA A 137 0.07 14.80 -2.32
C ALA A 137 0.76 15.22 -1.03
N ARG A 138 1.69 16.17 -1.14
CA ARG A 138 2.28 16.86 0.01
C ARG A 138 1.25 17.77 0.67
N ARG A 139 1.62 18.34 1.82
CA ARG A 139 0.83 19.35 2.52
C ARG A 139 0.50 20.59 1.66
N ASP A 140 1.39 20.97 0.75
CA ASP A 140 1.20 22.09 -0.18
C ASP A 140 0.28 21.75 -1.38
N GLY A 141 -0.23 20.52 -1.46
CA GLY A 141 -1.07 20.05 -2.56
C GLY A 141 -0.31 19.54 -3.78
N SER A 142 1.03 19.63 -3.80
CA SER A 142 1.84 19.07 -4.89
C SER A 142 1.69 17.56 -4.96
N HIS A 143 1.40 17.07 -6.17
CA HIS A 143 1.28 15.64 -6.45
C HIS A 143 2.62 14.92 -6.23
N LEU A 144 2.56 13.71 -5.69
CA LEU A 144 3.73 12.86 -5.45
C LEU A 144 3.64 11.54 -6.19
N THR A 145 2.52 10.82 -6.01
CA THR A 145 2.38 9.48 -6.56
C THR A 145 0.92 9.07 -6.63
N ASP A 146 0.60 8.24 -7.60
CA ASP A 146 -0.69 7.56 -7.71
C ASP A 146 -0.51 6.07 -7.46
N ARG A 147 -1.48 5.47 -6.77
CA ARG A 147 -1.54 4.01 -6.56
C ARG A 147 -2.90 3.47 -6.94
N ARG A 148 -2.88 2.42 -7.75
CA ARG A 148 -4.07 1.73 -8.25
C ARG A 148 -4.25 0.41 -7.53
N ARG A 149 -5.48 0.07 -7.17
CA ARG A 149 -5.81 -1.20 -6.51
C ARG A 149 -7.15 -1.72 -7.00
N VAL A 150 -7.17 -3.01 -7.36
CA VAL A 150 -8.40 -3.76 -7.62
C VAL A 150 -8.83 -4.48 -6.33
N LEU A 151 -10.11 -4.42 -6.04
CA LEU A 151 -10.78 -5.04 -4.90
C LEU A 151 -11.81 -6.03 -5.43
N ALA A 152 -11.54 -7.33 -5.27
CA ALA A 152 -12.40 -8.40 -5.76
C ALA A 152 -13.73 -8.56 -5.01
N ASP A 153 -13.94 -7.74 -3.98
CA ASP A 153 -15.13 -7.73 -3.16
C ASP A 153 -16.39 -7.29 -3.90
N THR A 154 -17.51 -7.97 -3.62
CA THR A 154 -18.84 -7.57 -4.09
C THR A 154 -19.47 -6.53 -3.16
N VAL A 155 -20.18 -5.57 -3.76
CA VAL A 155 -21.04 -4.57 -3.11
C VAL A 155 -22.45 -4.74 -3.67
N ASN A 156 -23.40 -5.03 -2.79
CA ASN A 156 -24.79 -5.31 -3.18
C ASN A 156 -25.47 -4.07 -3.79
N MET A 157 -26.55 -4.30 -4.53
CA MET A 157 -27.41 -3.21 -5.03
C MET A 157 -27.97 -2.37 -3.87
N LYS A 158 -28.18 -1.07 -4.11
CA LYS A 158 -28.75 -0.11 -3.13
C LYS A 158 -28.12 -0.18 -1.73
N SER A 159 -26.83 -0.48 -1.65
CA SER A 159 -26.14 -0.77 -0.40
C SER A 159 -24.92 0.11 -0.17
N ARG A 160 -24.32 -0.04 1.01
CA ARG A 160 -23.08 0.62 1.40
C ARG A 160 -22.13 -0.42 1.98
N LYS A 161 -20.89 -0.44 1.52
CA LYS A 161 -19.82 -1.32 2.03
C LYS A 161 -18.60 -0.49 2.44
N THR A 162 -18.08 -0.77 3.62
CA THR A 162 -16.85 -0.15 4.11
C THR A 162 -15.67 -1.09 3.89
N PHE A 163 -14.67 -0.59 3.19
CA PHE A 163 -13.39 -1.24 2.97
C PHE A 163 -12.40 -0.68 3.98
N ALA A 164 -12.04 -1.49 4.97
CA ALA A 164 -11.18 -1.04 6.07
C ALA A 164 -9.71 -1.43 5.83
N ARG A 165 -8.80 -0.46 6.02
CA ARG A 165 -7.34 -0.67 5.96
C ARG A 165 -6.84 -1.37 4.70
N VAL A 166 -7.42 -1.04 3.55
CA VAL A 166 -6.98 -1.52 2.23
C VAL A 166 -5.55 -1.02 1.98
N ALA A 167 -4.63 -1.97 1.81
CA ALA A 167 -3.27 -1.64 1.37
C ALA A 167 -3.27 -1.32 -0.13
N VAL A 168 -3.04 -0.05 -0.46
CA VAL A 168 -3.00 0.41 -1.87
C VAL A 168 -1.60 0.40 -2.45
N GLY A 169 -0.57 0.33 -1.60
CA GLY A 169 0.83 0.21 -2.02
C GLY A 169 1.78 0.99 -1.13
N PHE A 170 3.02 1.15 -1.62
CA PHE A 170 4.03 1.98 -0.97
C PHE A 170 3.94 3.44 -1.45
N VAL A 171 4.09 4.39 -0.55
CA VAL A 171 3.97 5.82 -0.87
C VAL A 171 5.21 6.59 -0.45
N ASN A 172 5.40 7.76 -1.06
CA ASN A 172 6.46 8.67 -0.66
C ASN A 172 6.25 9.10 0.80
N VAL A 173 7.33 9.16 1.58
CA VAL A 173 7.30 9.52 3.00
C VAL A 173 6.75 10.94 3.25
N ASN A 174 6.88 11.82 2.27
CA ASN A 174 6.41 13.22 2.30
C ASN A 174 4.93 13.37 1.91
N ALA A 175 4.21 12.28 1.63
CA ALA A 175 2.78 12.35 1.37
C ALA A 175 2.04 12.70 2.66
N ASP A 176 1.24 13.77 2.67
CA ASP A 176 0.44 14.19 3.83
C ASP A 176 -1.06 14.16 3.53
N GLN A 177 -1.42 14.11 2.26
CA GLN A 177 -2.80 14.05 1.80
C GLN A 177 -2.98 12.86 0.86
N ALA A 178 -4.20 12.31 0.85
CA ALA A 178 -4.60 11.29 -0.09
C ALA A 178 -6.06 11.50 -0.49
N SER A 179 -6.35 11.31 -1.77
CA SER A 179 -7.71 11.27 -2.31
C SER A 179 -7.85 10.08 -3.22
N CYS A 180 -8.88 9.27 -3.02
CA CYS A 180 -9.17 8.11 -3.84
C CYS A 180 -10.43 8.34 -4.68
N SER A 181 -10.38 7.87 -5.92
CA SER A 181 -11.47 7.86 -6.88
C SER A 181 -11.67 6.45 -7.43
N LEU A 182 -12.91 6.15 -7.78
CA LEU A 182 -13.24 4.94 -8.55
C LEU A 182 -12.95 5.21 -10.02
N ILE A 183 -12.29 4.25 -10.67
CA ILE A 183 -12.00 4.33 -12.11
C ILE A 183 -12.66 3.20 -12.89
N ALA A 184 -12.97 2.08 -12.24
CA ALA A 184 -13.69 0.96 -12.83
C ALA A 184 -14.38 0.12 -11.75
N ALA A 185 -15.38 -0.64 -12.15
CA ALA A 185 -16.13 -1.57 -11.32
C ALA A 185 -16.83 -2.56 -12.24
N ARG A 186 -16.96 -3.83 -11.88
CA ARG A 186 -17.69 -4.82 -12.69
C ARG A 186 -19.11 -5.07 -12.18
N ARG A 187 -20.09 -5.35 -13.06
CA ARG A 187 -21.39 -5.89 -12.63
C ARG A 187 -21.17 -7.33 -12.12
N ALA A 188 -21.77 -7.66 -10.96
CA ALA A 188 -21.56 -8.94 -10.29
C ALA A 188 -22.40 -10.06 -10.87
#